data_AF-A0A524GUQ1-F1
#
_entry.id   AF-A0A524GUQ1-F1
#
_cell.length_a   1.000
_cell.length_b   1.000
_cell.length_c   1.000
_cell.angle_alpha   90.00
_cell.angle_beta   90.00
_cell.angle_gamma   90.00
#
_symmetry.space_group_name_H-M   'P 1'
#
loop_
_entity.id
_entity.type
_entity.pdbx_description
1 polymer ?
#
loop_
_entity_poly.entity_id
_entity_poly.type
_entity_poly.pdbx_seq_one_letter_code
_entity_poly.pdbx_strand_id
1 'polypeptide(L)'
;MDTPERCGSWPARMRKAVWVWCRAWSRPNTGEKNWPRKSSWKSRNARAENGGRMRNMIQVILRKASSTMTSQQVARMAVVGLLLACIARSVMAADFFMGREIYEMHCESCHGAEGRSMEPGVPDFSSGDAMFQTDADLYSKIRDGTDTMPAYRGILTEAEVRNVIAYLRSLQK
;
A
#
# COMPACT_ATOMS: atom_id res chain seq x y z
N MET A 1 42.07 41.03 -23.16
CA MET A 1 41.95 42.46 -23.48
C MET A 1 40.70 42.56 -24.31
N ASP A 2 39.56 42.79 -23.66
CA ASP A 2 38.26 42.93 -24.30
C ASP A 2 37.71 44.30 -23.90
N THR A 3 37.38 45.11 -24.89
CA THR A 3 36.90 46.48 -24.73
C THR A 3 35.42 46.54 -24.31
N PRO A 4 34.99 47.58 -23.56
CA PRO A 4 33.65 47.66 -22.99
C PRO A 4 32.71 48.51 -23.86
N GLU A 5 32.15 47.95 -24.94
CA GLU A 5 31.21 48.68 -25.81
C GLU A 5 29.76 48.18 -25.74
N ARG A 6 29.29 47.67 -24.59
CA ARG A 6 27.88 47.24 -24.49
C ARG A 6 27.19 47.56 -23.18
N CYS A 7 27.20 48.84 -22.81
CA CYS A 7 26.39 49.37 -21.69
C CYS A 7 25.22 50.29 -22.12
N GLY A 8 25.02 50.49 -23.44
CA GLY A 8 24.06 51.49 -23.96
C GLY A 8 22.62 51.03 -24.21
N SER A 9 22.30 49.72 -24.18
CA SER A 9 21.01 49.21 -24.69
C SER A 9 20.03 48.72 -23.62
N TRP A 10 20.21 49.08 -22.34
CA TRP A 10 19.38 48.53 -21.26
C TRP A 10 18.15 49.40 -20.93
N PRO A 11 16.96 48.80 -20.73
CA PRO A 11 15.73 49.52 -20.40
C PRO A 11 15.86 50.37 -19.12
N ALA A 12 15.21 51.54 -19.10
CA ALA A 12 15.34 52.56 -18.05
C ALA A 12 15.13 52.05 -16.61
N ARG A 13 14.35 50.96 -16.41
CA ARG A 13 14.08 50.34 -15.11
C ARG A 13 15.26 49.57 -14.51
N MET A 14 16.30 49.25 -15.28
CA MET A 14 17.48 48.50 -14.80
C MET A 14 18.69 49.40 -14.46
N ARG A 15 18.58 50.72 -14.64
CA ARG A 15 19.72 51.65 -14.48
C ARG A 15 20.19 51.84 -13.03
N LYS A 16 19.33 51.66 -12.02
CA LYS A 16 19.71 51.87 -10.61
C LYS A 16 20.56 50.74 -10.02
N ALA A 17 20.29 49.49 -10.39
CA ALA A 17 21.02 48.33 -9.87
C ALA A 17 22.40 48.16 -10.53
N VAL A 18 22.51 48.47 -11.82
CA VAL A 18 23.76 48.35 -12.58
C VAL A 18 24.76 49.45 -12.22
N TRP A 19 24.30 50.64 -11.83
CA TRP A 19 25.18 51.75 -11.43
C TRP A 19 25.95 51.48 -10.13
N VAL A 20 25.33 50.80 -9.16
CA VAL A 20 26.00 50.38 -7.91
C VAL A 20 27.12 49.38 -8.21
N TRP A 21 26.91 48.48 -9.18
CA TRP A 21 27.88 47.46 -9.55
C TRP A 21 29.04 48.02 -10.39
N CYS A 22 28.78 48.92 -11.35
CA CYS A 22 29.84 49.61 -12.11
C CYS A 22 30.72 50.52 -11.24
N ARG A 23 30.17 51.14 -10.18
CA ARG A 23 30.94 52.00 -9.26
C ARG A 23 31.83 51.19 -8.30
N ALA A 24 31.48 49.94 -8.02
CA ALA A 24 32.28 49.07 -7.16
C ALA A 24 33.56 48.53 -7.84
N TRP A 25 33.55 48.40 -9.16
CA TRP A 25 34.67 47.84 -9.94
C TRP A 25 35.62 48.87 -10.55
N SER A 26 35.25 50.17 -10.48
CA SER A 26 36.02 51.27 -11.09
C SER A 26 36.83 52.07 -10.06
N ARG A 27 37.28 51.46 -8.95
CA ARG A 27 38.17 52.13 -8.00
C ARG A 27 39.64 51.76 -8.28
N PRO A 28 40.49 52.73 -8.69
CA PRO A 28 41.92 52.48 -8.86
C PRO A 28 42.59 52.23 -7.51
N ASN A 29 43.44 51.20 -7.48
CA ASN A 29 44.14 50.74 -6.28
C ASN A 29 45.33 51.66 -5.98
N THR A 30 45.08 52.80 -5.34
CA THR A 30 46.13 53.70 -4.87
C THR A 30 46.51 53.38 -3.43
N GLY A 31 47.72 52.84 -3.25
CA GLY A 31 48.62 53.12 -2.11
C GLY A 31 48.15 52.80 -0.69
N GLU A 32 48.84 51.83 -0.08
CA GLU A 32 49.15 51.68 1.35
C GLU A 32 48.05 51.94 2.38
N LYS A 33 47.67 50.89 3.13
CA LYS A 33 47.75 50.90 4.61
C LYS A 33 47.39 49.55 5.26
N ASN A 34 48.42 48.95 5.85
CA ASN A 34 48.43 48.34 7.19
C ASN A 34 47.45 47.17 7.46
N TRP A 35 47.91 45.94 7.21
CA TRP A 35 47.27 44.74 7.76
C TRP A 35 47.68 44.55 9.23
N PRO A 36 46.75 44.45 10.20
CA PRO A 36 47.13 44.17 11.58
C PRO A 36 47.64 42.74 11.69
N ARG A 37 48.89 42.56 12.16
CA ARG A 37 49.36 41.26 12.67
C ARG A 37 48.49 40.88 13.87
N LYS A 38 47.71 39.80 13.71
CA LYS A 38 46.90 39.22 14.80
C LYS A 38 47.34 37.78 15.04
N SER A 39 48.51 37.63 15.63
CA SER A 39 48.87 36.53 16.54
C SER A 39 47.98 36.49 17.81
N SER A 40 46.72 36.93 17.71
CA SER A 40 45.80 37.13 18.84
C SER A 40 44.39 36.56 18.61
N TRP A 41 44.14 35.83 17.51
CA TRP A 41 42.97 34.95 17.45
C TRP A 41 43.30 33.69 18.25
N LYS A 42 43.16 33.86 19.56
CA LYS A 42 43.18 32.82 20.58
C LYS A 42 42.63 31.50 20.05
N SER A 43 43.52 30.52 20.11
CA SER A 43 43.34 29.07 20.24
C SER A 43 42.37 28.61 21.34
N ARG A 44 41.21 29.27 21.54
CA ARG A 44 40.27 28.94 22.63
C ARG A 44 38.94 28.31 22.20
N ASN A 45 38.58 28.28 20.92
CA ASN A 45 37.26 27.75 20.54
C ASN A 45 37.29 26.49 19.67
N ALA A 46 38.46 26.02 19.18
CA ALA A 46 38.53 24.83 18.35
C ALA A 46 38.57 23.49 19.13
N ARG A 47 38.67 23.52 20.47
CA ARG A 47 38.84 22.30 21.30
C ARG A 47 37.57 21.81 22.02
N ALA A 48 36.47 22.57 22.01
CA ALA A 48 35.28 22.21 22.82
C ALA A 48 34.09 21.64 22.02
N GLU A 49 33.98 21.90 20.71
CA GLU A 49 32.73 21.61 19.98
C GLU A 49 32.71 20.25 19.26
N ASN A 50 33.87 19.64 19.02
CA ASN A 50 33.96 18.33 18.34
C ASN A 50 33.92 17.13 19.30
N GLY A 51 34.01 17.34 20.62
CA GLY A 51 34.07 16.26 21.61
C GLY A 51 32.72 15.66 22.01
N GLY A 52 31.63 16.43 21.93
CA GLY A 52 30.29 15.96 22.34
C GLY A 52 29.56 15.16 21.27
N ARG A 53 29.74 15.53 19.99
CA ARG A 53 29.02 14.93 18.86
C ARG A 53 29.48 13.49 18.57
N MET A 54 30.76 13.20 18.74
CA MET A 54 31.33 11.86 18.53
C MET A 54 31.00 10.91 19.69
N ARG A 55 30.98 11.41 20.93
CA ARG A 55 30.60 10.61 22.12
C ARG A 55 29.13 10.17 22.05
N ASN A 56 28.25 11.03 21.54
CA ASN A 56 26.84 10.66 21.32
C ASN A 56 26.66 9.62 20.20
N MET A 57 27.48 9.65 19.14
CA MET A 57 27.33 8.71 18.02
C MET A 57 27.73 7.28 18.39
N ILE A 58 28.80 7.10 19.17
CA ILE A 58 29.23 5.79 19.69
C ILE A 58 28.18 5.24 20.68
N GLN A 59 27.60 6.10 21.53
CA GLN A 59 26.53 5.71 22.46
C GLN A 59 25.23 5.31 21.75
N VAL A 60 24.91 5.93 20.60
CA VAL A 60 23.74 5.56 19.78
C VAL A 60 23.94 4.20 19.09
N ILE A 61 25.15 3.90 18.62
CA ILE A 61 25.46 2.61 17.99
C ILE A 61 25.49 1.47 19.02
N LEU A 62 26.05 1.70 20.22
CA LEU A 62 26.12 0.68 21.28
C LEU A 62 24.78 0.40 21.97
N ARG A 63 23.84 1.37 22.03
CA ARG A 63 22.47 1.15 22.52
C ARG A 63 21.63 0.23 21.62
N LYS A 64 21.93 0.19 20.32
CA LYS A 64 21.16 -0.61 19.35
C LYS A 64 21.60 -2.08 19.33
N ALA A 65 22.76 -2.39 19.90
CA ALA A 65 23.30 -3.75 20.01
C ALA A 65 22.74 -4.53 21.22
N SER A 66 22.05 -3.87 22.15
CA SER A 66 21.48 -4.51 23.35
C SER A 66 19.96 -4.55 23.36
N SER A 67 19.29 -4.50 22.20
CA SER A 67 17.85 -4.76 22.15
C SER A 67 17.63 -6.27 22.25
N THR A 68 17.86 -6.83 23.44
CA THR A 68 17.09 -7.99 23.88
C THR A 68 15.63 -7.60 23.69
N MET A 69 14.90 -8.38 22.90
CA MET A 69 13.52 -8.12 22.53
C MET A 69 12.73 -7.82 23.80
N THR A 70 12.30 -6.57 23.97
CA THR A 70 11.62 -6.19 25.21
C THR A 70 10.28 -6.93 25.25
N SER A 71 9.80 -7.31 26.44
CA SER A 71 8.50 -8.00 26.60
C SER A 71 7.35 -7.26 25.90
N GLN A 72 7.45 -5.94 25.81
CA GLN A 72 6.52 -5.07 25.11
C GLN A 72 6.56 -5.22 23.57
N GLN A 73 7.71 -5.58 22.99
CA GLN A 73 7.83 -5.86 21.55
C GLN A 73 7.26 -7.23 21.19
N VAL A 74 7.41 -8.25 22.05
CA VAL A 74 6.80 -9.58 21.86
C VAL A 74 5.27 -9.47 21.83
N ALA A 75 4.68 -8.73 22.77
CA ALA A 75 3.23 -8.52 22.85
C ALA A 75 2.68 -7.80 21.61
N ARG A 76 3.38 -6.77 21.10
CA ARG A 76 2.99 -6.06 19.88
C ARG A 76 3.01 -6.97 18.65
N MET A 77 4.03 -7.80 18.50
CA MET A 77 4.11 -8.75 17.38
C MET A 77 3.05 -9.85 17.46
N ALA A 78 2.73 -10.32 18.68
CA ALA A 78 1.65 -11.28 18.89
C ALA A 78 0.27 -10.69 18.51
N VAL A 79 0.00 -9.43 18.85
CA VAL A 79 -1.24 -8.74 18.45
C VAL A 79 -1.32 -8.56 16.93
N VAL A 80 -0.24 -8.15 16.27
CA VAL A 80 -0.20 -8.03 14.81
C VAL A 80 -0.38 -9.38 14.12
N GLY A 81 0.25 -10.44 14.64
CA GLY A 81 0.08 -11.81 14.14
C GLY A 81 -1.36 -12.31 14.29
N LEU A 82 -2.00 -12.02 15.42
CA LEU A 82 -3.40 -12.39 15.66
C LEU A 82 -4.35 -11.64 14.71
N LEU A 83 -4.13 -10.33 14.49
CA LEU A 83 -4.92 -9.53 13.56
C LEU A 83 -4.80 -10.02 12.11
N LEU A 84 -3.58 -10.35 11.65
CA LEU A 84 -3.37 -10.92 10.32
C LEU A 84 -4.07 -12.28 10.15
N ALA A 85 -4.06 -13.13 11.18
CA ALA A 85 -4.76 -14.41 11.17
C ALA A 85 -6.29 -14.24 11.09
N CYS A 86 -6.86 -13.21 11.71
CA CYS A 86 -8.28 -12.89 11.60
C CYS A 86 -8.66 -12.45 10.17
N ILE A 87 -7.85 -11.60 9.54
CA ILE A 87 -8.09 -11.13 8.17
C ILE A 87 -8.02 -12.29 7.16
N ALA A 88 -7.08 -13.22 7.34
CA ALA A 88 -6.95 -14.39 6.48
C ALA A 88 -8.18 -15.33 6.51
N ARG A 89 -8.91 -15.40 7.64
CA ARG A 89 -10.12 -16.23 7.76
C ARG A 89 -11.29 -15.71 6.91
N SER A 90 -11.39 -14.40 6.71
CA SER A 90 -12.48 -13.78 5.95
C SER A 90 -12.44 -14.12 4.46
N VAL A 91 -11.27 -14.47 3.92
CA VAL A 91 -11.09 -14.81 2.49
C VAL A 91 -11.66 -16.20 2.14
N MET A 92 -11.91 -17.06 3.13
CA MET A 92 -12.39 -18.43 2.94
C MET A 92 -13.88 -18.63 3.24
N ALA A 93 -14.57 -17.60 3.70
CA ALA A 93 -16.02 -17.65 3.90
C ALA A 93 -16.72 -17.59 2.54
N ALA A 94 -17.71 -18.45 2.34
CA ALA A 94 -18.56 -18.38 1.16
C ALA A 94 -19.43 -17.11 1.22
N ASP A 95 -19.48 -16.36 0.13
CA ASP A 95 -20.27 -15.14 -0.02
C ASP A 95 -21.65 -15.47 -0.60
N PHE A 96 -22.68 -15.25 0.20
CA PHE A 96 -24.08 -15.48 -0.16
C PHE A 96 -24.54 -14.65 -1.36
N PHE A 97 -24.17 -13.37 -1.42
CA PHE A 97 -24.66 -12.46 -2.48
C PHE A 97 -24.04 -12.81 -3.82
N MET A 98 -22.75 -13.11 -3.82
CA MET A 98 -22.08 -13.64 -5.03
C MET A 98 -22.68 -14.98 -5.45
N GLY A 99 -22.98 -15.86 -4.50
CA GLY A 99 -23.61 -17.15 -4.78
C GLY A 99 -24.96 -17.03 -5.46
N ARG A 100 -25.77 -16.05 -5.03
CA ARG A 100 -27.05 -15.71 -5.64
C ARG A 100 -26.90 -15.21 -7.07
N GLU A 101 -25.98 -14.27 -7.32
CA GLU A 101 -25.77 -13.73 -8.67
C GLU A 101 -25.35 -14.82 -9.66
N ILE A 102 -24.44 -15.69 -9.25
CA ILE A 102 -23.99 -16.84 -10.07
C ILE A 102 -25.16 -17.80 -10.33
N TYR A 103 -26.00 -18.04 -9.33
CA TYR A 103 -27.19 -18.87 -9.47
C TYR A 103 -28.19 -18.29 -10.48
N GLU A 104 -28.48 -16.99 -10.39
CA GLU A 104 -29.36 -16.28 -11.34
C GLU A 104 -28.82 -16.36 -12.78
N MET A 105 -27.50 -16.26 -12.96
CA MET A 105 -26.88 -16.30 -14.30
C MET A 105 -26.83 -17.71 -14.91
N HIS A 106 -26.57 -18.75 -14.12
CA HIS A 106 -26.22 -20.08 -14.64
C HIS A 106 -27.21 -21.19 -14.28
N CYS A 107 -27.91 -21.07 -13.16
CA CYS A 107 -28.68 -22.18 -12.58
C CYS A 107 -30.19 -21.95 -12.65
N GLU A 108 -30.64 -20.70 -12.54
CA GLU A 108 -32.06 -20.31 -12.49
C GLU A 108 -32.85 -20.79 -13.71
N SER A 109 -32.26 -20.80 -14.90
CA SER A 109 -32.96 -21.18 -16.14
C SER A 109 -33.56 -22.59 -16.09
N CYS A 110 -32.94 -23.51 -15.36
CA CYS A 110 -33.44 -24.88 -15.17
C CYS A 110 -34.02 -25.10 -13.77
N HIS A 111 -33.39 -24.54 -12.74
CA HIS A 111 -33.75 -24.79 -11.33
C HIS A 111 -34.75 -23.76 -10.74
N GLY A 112 -35.10 -22.70 -11.49
CA GLY A 112 -36.02 -21.63 -11.07
C GLY A 112 -35.40 -20.63 -10.08
N ALA A 113 -35.96 -19.42 -9.99
CA ALA A 113 -35.37 -18.31 -9.22
C ALA A 113 -35.17 -18.61 -7.71
N GLU A 114 -36.10 -19.38 -7.12
CA GLU A 114 -36.08 -19.75 -5.70
C GLU A 114 -35.76 -21.25 -5.50
N GLY A 115 -35.11 -21.90 -6.47
CA GLY A 115 -34.91 -23.35 -6.44
C GLY A 115 -36.17 -24.16 -6.74
N ARG A 116 -37.24 -23.51 -7.21
CA ARG A 116 -38.50 -24.11 -7.64
C ARG A 116 -38.45 -24.39 -9.14
N SER A 117 -37.99 -25.58 -9.50
CA SER A 117 -38.00 -26.02 -10.89
C SER A 117 -39.43 -26.31 -11.36
N MET A 118 -39.79 -25.82 -12.55
CA MET A 118 -41.04 -26.18 -13.22
C MET A 118 -40.87 -27.38 -14.16
N GLU A 119 -39.63 -27.81 -14.41
CA GLU A 119 -39.29 -28.86 -15.36
C GLU A 119 -39.32 -30.25 -14.68
N PRO A 120 -40.01 -31.25 -15.27
CA PRO A 120 -40.03 -32.61 -14.74
C PRO A 120 -38.62 -33.22 -14.69
N GLY A 121 -38.25 -33.75 -13.52
CA GLY A 121 -36.96 -34.44 -13.32
C GLY A 121 -35.80 -33.52 -12.92
N VAL A 122 -36.02 -32.20 -12.82
CA VAL A 122 -35.10 -31.29 -12.15
C VAL A 122 -35.43 -31.26 -10.65
N PRO A 123 -34.45 -31.35 -9.75
CA PRO A 123 -34.70 -31.31 -8.31
C PRO A 123 -35.20 -29.94 -7.88
N ASP A 124 -36.24 -29.94 -7.03
CA ASP A 124 -36.74 -28.75 -6.35
C ASP A 124 -35.98 -28.58 -5.02
N PHE A 125 -35.27 -27.46 -4.89
CA PHE A 125 -34.48 -27.15 -3.70
C PHE A 125 -35.31 -26.52 -2.58
N SER A 126 -36.54 -26.08 -2.89
CA SER A 126 -37.48 -25.53 -1.92
C SER A 126 -38.29 -26.59 -1.18
N SER A 127 -38.40 -27.80 -1.74
CA SER A 127 -39.11 -28.95 -1.13
C SER A 127 -38.24 -29.80 -0.18
N GLY A 128 -36.94 -29.50 -0.10
CA GLY A 128 -35.99 -30.20 0.77
C GLY A 128 -35.20 -31.33 0.10
N ASP A 129 -35.36 -31.61 -1.20
CA ASP A 129 -34.61 -32.69 -1.87
C ASP A 129 -33.08 -32.46 -1.88
N ALA A 130 -32.64 -31.20 -1.81
CA ALA A 130 -31.23 -30.85 -1.59
C ALA A 130 -30.72 -31.09 -0.15
N MET A 131 -31.60 -31.29 0.84
CA MET A 131 -31.18 -31.54 2.22
C MET A 131 -30.40 -32.84 2.38
N PHE A 132 -30.67 -33.84 1.53
CA PHE A 132 -30.08 -35.17 1.69
C PHE A 132 -28.66 -35.29 1.11
N GLN A 133 -28.17 -34.26 0.44
CA GLN A 133 -26.85 -34.27 -0.19
C GLN A 133 -25.84 -33.50 0.66
N THR A 134 -24.61 -34.01 0.76
CA THR A 134 -23.53 -33.28 1.44
C THR A 134 -23.05 -32.12 0.57
N ASP A 135 -22.42 -31.11 1.17
CA ASP A 135 -21.82 -30.01 0.41
C ASP A 135 -20.75 -30.51 -0.58
N ALA A 136 -20.05 -31.60 -0.24
CA ALA A 136 -19.08 -32.23 -1.14
C ALA A 136 -19.75 -32.86 -2.37
N ASP A 137 -20.92 -33.48 -2.19
CA ASP A 137 -21.69 -34.05 -3.30
C ASP A 137 -22.21 -32.95 -4.21
N LEU A 138 -22.82 -31.89 -3.63
CA LEU A 138 -23.30 -30.74 -4.39
C LEU A 138 -22.18 -30.07 -5.17
N TYR A 139 -21.02 -29.89 -4.52
CA TYR A 139 -19.83 -29.36 -5.16
C TYR A 139 -19.38 -30.23 -6.34
N SER A 140 -19.34 -31.56 -6.17
CA SER A 140 -18.94 -32.47 -7.25
C SER A 140 -19.90 -32.41 -8.43
N LYS A 141 -21.22 -32.33 -8.16
CA LYS A 141 -22.26 -32.23 -9.19
C LYS A 141 -22.17 -30.92 -9.95
N ILE A 142 -22.00 -29.79 -9.28
CA ILE A 142 -21.86 -28.48 -9.94
C ILE A 142 -20.58 -28.46 -10.78
N ARG A 143 -19.46 -28.92 -10.22
CA ARG A 143 -18.18 -28.92 -10.92
C ARG A 143 -18.18 -29.86 -12.12
N ASP A 144 -18.56 -31.10 -11.93
CA ASP A 144 -18.39 -32.18 -12.91
C ASP A 144 -19.64 -32.40 -13.78
N GLY A 145 -20.76 -31.78 -13.43
CA GLY A 145 -22.04 -31.96 -14.11
C GLY A 145 -22.75 -33.26 -13.68
N THR A 146 -23.95 -33.45 -14.22
CA THR A 146 -24.72 -34.72 -14.14
C THR A 146 -25.25 -35.06 -15.54
N ASP A 147 -26.05 -36.12 -15.69
CA ASP A 147 -26.54 -36.56 -17.01
C ASP A 147 -27.10 -35.42 -17.87
N THR A 148 -27.95 -34.56 -17.27
CA THR A 148 -28.60 -33.43 -17.96
C THR A 148 -28.02 -32.08 -17.56
N MET A 149 -27.31 -31.99 -16.42
CA MET A 149 -26.75 -30.73 -15.93
C MET A 149 -25.32 -30.53 -16.47
N PRO A 150 -25.02 -29.39 -17.12
CA PRO A 150 -23.68 -29.14 -17.64
C PRO A 150 -22.63 -29.08 -16.52
N ALA A 151 -21.39 -29.43 -16.86
CA ALA A 151 -20.24 -29.28 -15.97
C ALA A 151 -19.75 -27.83 -15.94
N TYR A 152 -19.50 -27.29 -14.75
CA TYR A 152 -18.96 -25.93 -14.58
C TYR A 152 -17.46 -25.89 -14.29
N ARG A 153 -16.76 -27.04 -14.38
CA ARG A 153 -15.31 -27.12 -14.23
C ARG A 153 -14.60 -26.17 -15.20
N GLY A 154 -13.82 -25.24 -14.66
CA GLY A 154 -13.07 -24.26 -15.45
C GLY A 154 -13.89 -23.06 -15.93
N ILE A 155 -15.21 -23.06 -15.72
CA ILE A 155 -16.08 -21.90 -15.89
C ILE A 155 -16.21 -21.16 -14.56
N LEU A 156 -16.51 -21.91 -13.49
CA LEU A 156 -16.57 -21.42 -12.12
C LEU A 156 -15.33 -21.84 -11.35
N THR A 157 -14.83 -20.94 -10.52
CA THR A 157 -13.77 -21.21 -9.55
C THR A 157 -14.31 -21.99 -8.35
N GLU A 158 -13.39 -22.60 -7.62
CA GLU A 158 -13.63 -23.30 -6.37
C GLU A 158 -14.33 -22.46 -5.29
N ALA A 159 -14.08 -21.15 -5.29
CA ALA A 159 -14.74 -20.23 -4.38
C ALA A 159 -16.18 -19.94 -4.84
N GLU A 160 -16.36 -19.70 -6.13
CA GLU A 160 -17.68 -19.43 -6.74
C GLU A 160 -18.64 -20.61 -6.58
N VAL A 161 -18.18 -21.85 -6.80
CA VAL A 161 -19.03 -23.04 -6.56
C VAL A 161 -19.45 -23.12 -5.09
N ARG A 162 -18.56 -22.81 -4.14
CA ARG A 162 -18.91 -22.78 -2.71
C ARG A 162 -19.88 -21.65 -2.37
N ASN A 163 -19.76 -20.50 -3.02
CA ASN A 163 -20.72 -19.40 -2.88
C ASN A 163 -22.12 -19.83 -3.33
N VAL A 164 -22.23 -20.50 -4.48
CA VAL A 164 -23.50 -21.05 -4.98
C VAL A 164 -24.09 -22.05 -3.99
N ILE A 165 -23.28 -22.97 -3.44
CA ILE A 165 -23.76 -23.94 -2.43
C ILE A 165 -24.27 -23.22 -1.18
N ALA A 166 -23.58 -22.17 -0.71
CA ALA A 166 -24.05 -21.37 0.41
C ALA A 166 -25.39 -20.70 0.13
N TYR A 167 -25.62 -20.22 -1.10
CA TYR A 167 -26.92 -19.73 -1.53
C TYR A 167 -27.98 -20.84 -1.56
N LEU A 168 -27.68 -22.01 -2.13
CA LEU A 168 -28.61 -23.15 -2.16
C LEU A 168 -29.03 -23.60 -0.76
N ARG A 169 -28.13 -23.55 0.23
CA ARG A 169 -28.43 -23.87 1.63
C ARG A 169 -29.38 -22.87 2.29
N SER A 170 -29.41 -21.62 1.82
CA SER A 170 -30.34 -20.60 2.31
C SER A 170 -31.77 -20.76 1.79
N LEU A 171 -31.93 -21.39 0.61
CA LEU A 171 -33.22 -21.59 -0.05
C LEU A 171 -34.02 -22.74 0.58
N GLN A 172 -33.33 -23.64 1.27
CA GLN A 172 -33.90 -24.74 2.04
C GLN A 172 -34.59 -24.15 3.29
N LYS A 173 -35.93 -24.07 3.27
CA LYS A 173 -36.78 -23.63 4.39
C LYS A 173 -37.66 -24.75 4.91
#